data_AF-A0A258CU62-F1
#
_entry.id   AF-A0A258CU62-F1
#
_cell.length_a   1.000
_cell.length_b   1.000
_cell.length_c   1.000
_cell.angle_alpha   90.00
_cell.angle_beta   90.00
_cell.angle_gamma   90.00
#
_symmetry.space_group_name_H-M   'P 1'
#
loop_
_entity.id
_entity.type
_entity.pdbx_description
1 polymer ?
#
loop_
_entity_poly.entity_id
_entity_poly.type
_entity_poly.pdbx_seq_one_letter_code
_entity_poly.pdbx_strand_id
1 'polypeptide(L)'
;PTAYEWGGGHFGYDEQRDFLKSQLMVAGLDEVMDWPAVWNPQNPSYDRLWGMIRATFEQRGVVEGHAAGMRGIDDINAFAAAGMASDHEAWTPEEVADKLRRGLFMEIRPHSLKEIVGGLLAAEHQDWSQFALCTDDRSCSDTMTLGATDHNVRLAIEAGLAPEIAIQLVTINPARHMRLTPWVGSIAPGRFADLVLLDDVQTLSIAEVWADGEQVSQGRDYAKPVPVIGWPDWATQTVKITRDLTAADFAIAAPEGRTSVNAALLRPFHWSDEFITTELPVVDGLVQRDSSRNITKFAIVDRFSGEGKTSRMFWLGTGPRTEDTALACSMGHDKHNIWVVGSSDAAMAKAVNALRENQGGWALVRRGELVATVRYEVGGLMT
;
A
#
# COMPACT_ATOMS: atom_id res chain seq x y z
N PRO A 1 0.46 -4.23 -12.32
CA PRO A 1 -0.53 -3.28 -12.87
C PRO A 1 -1.82 -3.99 -13.17
N THR A 2 -2.98 -3.48 -12.76
CA THR A 2 -4.20 -3.95 -13.40
C THR A 2 -4.18 -3.56 -14.89
N ALA A 3 -5.04 -4.18 -15.70
CA ALA A 3 -5.11 -3.89 -17.13
C ALA A 3 -5.76 -2.52 -17.45
N TYR A 4 -6.32 -1.85 -16.45
CA TYR A 4 -7.18 -0.68 -16.61
C TYR A 4 -6.47 0.64 -16.26
N GLU A 5 -5.21 0.56 -15.89
CA GLU A 5 -4.41 1.69 -15.43
C GLU A 5 -2.99 1.62 -15.98
N TRP A 6 -2.33 2.76 -16.00
CA TRP A 6 -0.97 2.92 -16.50
C TRP A 6 -0.07 3.53 -15.42
N GLY A 7 1.21 3.16 -15.39
CA GLY A 7 2.19 3.71 -14.45
C GLY A 7 3.62 3.60 -14.96
N GLY A 8 4.59 3.76 -14.06
CA GLY A 8 6.01 3.84 -14.40
C GLY A 8 6.70 2.53 -14.77
N GLY A 9 6.02 1.38 -14.69
CA GLY A 9 6.65 0.08 -14.95
C GLY A 9 5.66 -1.04 -15.25
N HIS A 10 6.21 -2.09 -15.88
CA HIS A 10 5.54 -3.35 -16.19
C HIS A 10 6.39 -4.50 -15.68
N PHE A 11 5.73 -5.48 -15.04
CA PHE A 11 6.38 -6.69 -14.56
C PHE A 11 5.54 -7.89 -14.99
N GLY A 12 6.19 -8.83 -15.66
CA GLY A 12 5.66 -10.11 -16.11
C GLY A 12 6.61 -11.26 -15.74
N TYR A 13 6.51 -12.37 -16.47
CA TYR A 13 7.27 -13.59 -16.18
C TYR A 13 8.80 -13.36 -16.19
N ASP A 14 9.32 -12.69 -17.24
CA ASP A 14 10.78 -12.53 -17.39
C ASP A 14 11.35 -11.60 -16.33
N GLU A 15 10.69 -10.48 -16.04
CA GLU A 15 11.12 -9.55 -14.98
C GLU A 15 11.14 -10.23 -13.61
N GLN A 16 10.08 -10.98 -13.27
CA GLN A 16 10.01 -11.69 -11.98
C GLN A 16 11.07 -12.79 -11.88
N ARG A 17 11.24 -13.59 -12.95
CA ARG A 17 12.27 -14.63 -13.01
C ARG A 17 13.66 -14.05 -12.83
N ASP A 18 13.96 -12.97 -13.54
CA ASP A 18 15.30 -12.36 -13.52
C ASP A 18 15.57 -11.66 -12.19
N PHE A 19 14.54 -11.08 -11.55
CA PHE A 19 14.66 -10.50 -10.21
C PHE A 19 15.00 -11.58 -9.16
N LEU A 20 14.25 -12.68 -9.13
CA LEU A 20 14.52 -13.83 -8.25
C LEU A 20 15.90 -14.47 -8.50
N LYS A 21 16.35 -14.53 -9.76
CA LYS A 21 17.65 -15.13 -10.10
C LYS A 21 18.85 -14.23 -9.77
N SER A 22 18.70 -12.93 -9.98
CA SER A 22 19.82 -11.99 -9.89
C SER A 22 19.97 -11.37 -8.50
N GLN A 23 18.93 -11.39 -7.67
CA GLN A 23 18.92 -10.75 -6.36
C GLN A 23 18.65 -11.75 -5.25
N LEU A 24 19.68 -12.03 -4.44
CA LEU A 24 19.58 -12.96 -3.30
C LEU A 24 18.64 -12.46 -2.19
N MET A 25 18.26 -11.18 -2.21
CA MET A 25 17.33 -10.57 -1.25
C MET A 25 15.85 -10.83 -1.57
N VAL A 26 15.53 -11.41 -2.74
CA VAL A 26 14.16 -11.64 -3.17
C VAL A 26 13.76 -13.07 -2.82
N ALA A 27 12.87 -13.22 -1.84
CA ALA A 27 12.40 -14.53 -1.37
C ALA A 27 11.18 -15.06 -2.15
N GLY A 28 10.47 -14.19 -2.87
CA GLY A 28 9.19 -14.52 -3.46
C GLY A 28 8.58 -13.44 -4.34
N LEU A 29 7.32 -13.66 -4.70
CA LEU A 29 6.42 -12.66 -5.24
C LEU A 29 5.64 -12.07 -4.06
N ASP A 30 5.70 -10.74 -3.95
CA ASP A 30 4.94 -9.99 -2.96
C ASP A 30 3.43 -10.08 -3.21
N GLU A 31 2.65 -9.43 -2.34
CA GLU A 31 1.20 -9.55 -2.27
C GLU A 31 0.46 -9.53 -3.62
N VAL A 32 -0.16 -10.66 -3.98
CA VAL A 32 -0.99 -10.74 -5.17
C VAL A 32 -2.39 -10.20 -4.86
N MET A 33 -2.60 -8.93 -5.19
CA MET A 33 -3.85 -8.21 -4.91
C MET A 33 -4.92 -8.28 -6.01
N ASP A 34 -4.52 -8.47 -7.26
CA ASP A 34 -5.45 -8.52 -8.41
C ASP A 34 -6.10 -9.91 -8.51
N TRP A 35 -6.88 -10.27 -7.48
CA TRP A 35 -7.62 -11.54 -7.42
C TRP A 35 -8.45 -11.80 -8.69
N PRO A 36 -9.19 -10.81 -9.24
CA PRO A 36 -9.87 -10.97 -10.53
C PRO A 36 -8.97 -11.45 -11.66
N ALA A 37 -7.72 -10.98 -11.74
CA ALA A 37 -6.78 -11.47 -12.75
C ALA A 37 -6.25 -12.88 -12.47
N VAL A 38 -6.38 -13.41 -11.25
CA VAL A 38 -6.01 -14.80 -10.94
C VAL A 38 -7.11 -15.77 -11.35
N TRP A 39 -8.37 -15.49 -10.99
CA TRP A 39 -9.47 -16.46 -11.19
C TRP A 39 -10.18 -16.35 -12.53
N ASN A 40 -10.10 -15.22 -13.24
CA ASN A 40 -10.80 -15.00 -14.51
C ASN A 40 -9.83 -14.99 -15.71
N PRO A 41 -9.80 -16.06 -16.55
CA PRO A 41 -8.95 -16.11 -17.74
C PRO A 41 -9.24 -15.06 -18.82
N GLN A 42 -10.39 -14.39 -18.76
CA GLN A 42 -10.73 -13.29 -19.67
C GLN A 42 -10.23 -11.93 -19.16
N ASN A 43 -9.71 -11.85 -17.92
CA ASN A 43 -9.10 -10.62 -17.43
C ASN A 43 -7.83 -10.32 -18.25
N PRO A 44 -7.65 -9.10 -18.80
CA PRO A 44 -6.48 -8.82 -19.64
C PRO A 44 -5.13 -8.88 -18.91
N SER A 45 -5.11 -8.89 -17.57
CA SER A 45 -3.90 -9.12 -16.77
C SER A 45 -3.64 -10.59 -16.42
N TYR A 46 -4.51 -11.53 -16.82
CA TYR A 46 -4.43 -12.94 -16.42
C TYR A 46 -3.07 -13.58 -16.75
N ASP A 47 -2.67 -13.56 -18.03
CA ASP A 47 -1.41 -14.18 -18.47
C ASP A 47 -0.19 -13.53 -17.82
N ARG A 48 -0.23 -12.21 -17.60
CA ARG A 48 0.84 -11.47 -16.93
C ARG A 48 1.00 -11.93 -15.49
N LEU A 49 -0.10 -11.97 -14.74
CA LEU A 49 -0.09 -12.32 -13.32
C LEU A 49 0.28 -13.79 -13.10
N TRP A 50 -0.31 -14.70 -13.87
CA TRP A 50 0.09 -16.11 -13.86
C TRP A 50 1.54 -16.31 -14.33
N GLY A 51 2.04 -15.45 -15.22
CA GLY A 51 3.45 -15.39 -15.57
C GLY A 51 4.33 -15.11 -14.35
N MET A 52 4.02 -14.10 -13.54
CA MET A 52 4.79 -13.78 -12.33
C MET A 52 4.71 -14.91 -11.28
N ILE A 53 3.50 -15.47 -11.07
CA ILE A 53 3.28 -16.62 -10.17
C ILE A 53 4.12 -17.82 -10.61
N ARG A 54 4.06 -18.17 -11.91
CA ARG A 54 4.84 -19.27 -12.49
C ARG A 54 6.34 -19.07 -12.32
N ALA A 55 6.85 -17.88 -12.65
CA ALA A 55 8.27 -17.55 -12.48
C ALA A 55 8.75 -17.76 -11.05
N THR A 56 7.89 -17.44 -10.08
CA THR A 56 8.17 -17.58 -8.65
C THR A 56 8.22 -19.04 -8.22
N PHE A 57 7.25 -19.85 -8.63
CA PHE A 57 7.26 -21.29 -8.35
C PHE A 57 8.45 -22.02 -8.98
N GLU A 58 8.85 -21.65 -10.20
CA GLU A 58 10.02 -22.22 -10.88
C GLU A 58 11.33 -21.95 -10.13
N GLN A 59 11.41 -20.86 -9.36
CA GLN A 59 12.55 -20.54 -8.48
C GLN A 59 12.35 -21.01 -7.03
N ARG A 60 11.26 -21.73 -6.73
CA ARG A 60 10.89 -22.19 -5.37
C ARG A 60 10.66 -21.04 -4.38
N GLY A 61 10.34 -19.85 -4.88
CA GLY A 61 9.95 -18.71 -4.06
C GLY A 61 8.54 -18.88 -3.50
N VAL A 62 8.19 -18.01 -2.56
CA VAL A 62 6.84 -17.93 -1.99
C VAL A 62 6.00 -16.94 -2.79
N VAL A 63 4.70 -17.19 -2.92
CA VAL A 63 3.75 -16.26 -3.54
C VAL A 63 2.85 -15.74 -2.44
N GLU A 64 3.07 -14.51 -2.02
CA GLU A 64 2.28 -13.85 -0.98
C GLU A 64 0.91 -13.44 -1.51
N GLY A 65 -0.09 -13.43 -0.62
CA GLY A 65 -1.47 -13.14 -0.98
C GLY A 65 -2.01 -11.87 -0.34
N HIS A 66 -3.01 -11.28 -0.99
CA HIS A 66 -3.83 -10.20 -0.46
C HIS A 66 -5.32 -10.53 -0.65
N ALA A 67 -5.97 -10.99 0.42
CA ALA A 67 -7.34 -11.49 0.38
C ALA A 67 -8.34 -10.51 1.04
N ALA A 68 -8.21 -9.22 0.69
CA ALA A 68 -9.08 -8.15 1.18
C ALA A 68 -10.55 -8.42 0.89
N GLY A 69 -11.37 -8.39 1.95
CA GLY A 69 -12.82 -8.64 1.88
C GLY A 69 -13.21 -10.08 1.53
N MET A 70 -12.25 -10.99 1.35
CA MET A 70 -12.52 -12.39 0.99
C MET A 70 -12.96 -13.19 2.23
N ARG A 71 -14.25 -13.52 2.27
CA ARG A 71 -14.89 -14.30 3.35
C ARG A 71 -15.54 -15.59 2.87
N GLY A 72 -15.84 -15.70 1.58
CA GLY A 72 -16.47 -16.88 1.00
C GLY A 72 -15.52 -18.08 1.07
N ILE A 73 -16.00 -19.21 1.60
CA ILE A 73 -15.15 -20.41 1.73
C ILE A 73 -14.65 -20.91 0.38
N ASP A 74 -15.49 -20.85 -0.65
CA ASP A 74 -15.10 -21.27 -2.00
C ASP A 74 -14.03 -20.35 -2.60
N ASP A 75 -14.11 -19.04 -2.33
CA ASP A 75 -13.09 -18.07 -2.74
C ASP A 75 -11.77 -18.31 -2.01
N ILE A 76 -11.80 -18.53 -0.70
CA ILE A 76 -10.60 -18.84 0.10
C ILE A 76 -9.95 -20.16 -0.39
N ASN A 77 -10.76 -21.17 -0.67
CA ASN A 77 -10.27 -22.44 -1.23
C ASN A 77 -9.61 -22.21 -2.60
N ALA A 78 -10.23 -21.42 -3.48
CA ALA A 78 -9.67 -21.10 -4.79
C ALA A 78 -8.37 -20.28 -4.67
N PHE A 79 -8.32 -19.34 -3.72
CA PHE A 79 -7.15 -18.51 -3.45
C PHE A 79 -5.95 -19.34 -2.99
N ALA A 80 -6.15 -20.21 -2.00
CA ALA A 80 -5.13 -21.15 -1.56
C ALA A 80 -4.74 -22.14 -2.68
N ALA A 81 -5.71 -22.65 -3.45
CA ALA A 81 -5.45 -23.58 -4.55
C ALA A 81 -4.70 -22.94 -5.73
N ALA A 82 -4.82 -21.62 -5.93
CA ALA A 82 -4.01 -20.86 -6.87
C ALA A 82 -2.54 -20.71 -6.43
N GLY A 83 -2.23 -21.13 -5.19
CA GLY A 83 -0.89 -21.16 -4.62
C GLY A 83 -0.51 -19.88 -3.88
N MET A 84 -1.48 -19.03 -3.54
CA MET A 84 -1.28 -17.96 -2.57
C MET A 84 -0.97 -18.57 -1.21
N ALA A 85 0.14 -18.17 -0.60
CA ALA A 85 0.67 -18.81 0.59
C ALA A 85 0.29 -18.08 1.89
N SER A 86 -0.11 -16.82 1.80
CA SER A 86 -0.36 -15.97 2.96
C SER A 86 -1.53 -15.00 2.77
N ASP A 87 -1.90 -14.32 3.85
CA ASP A 87 -2.77 -13.15 3.82
C ASP A 87 -2.54 -12.25 5.04
N HIS A 88 -2.51 -10.94 4.83
CA HIS A 88 -2.51 -9.91 5.89
C HIS A 88 -3.82 -9.13 6.02
N GLU A 89 -4.81 -9.42 5.16
CA GLU A 89 -6.03 -8.64 5.06
C GLU A 89 -7.17 -9.08 5.98
N ALA A 90 -6.92 -9.98 6.93
CA ALA A 90 -7.92 -10.44 7.87
C ALA A 90 -8.21 -9.42 9.00
N TRP A 91 -9.49 -9.26 9.34
CA TRP A 91 -9.95 -8.32 10.37
C TRP A 91 -10.46 -9.01 11.64
N THR A 92 -10.97 -10.23 11.53
CA THR A 92 -11.63 -10.92 12.65
C THR A 92 -11.01 -12.31 12.91
N PRO A 93 -11.15 -12.85 14.14
CA PRO A 93 -10.70 -14.19 14.47
C PRO A 93 -11.32 -15.27 13.57
N GLU A 94 -12.56 -15.10 13.14
CA GLU A 94 -13.26 -16.05 12.26
C GLU A 94 -12.64 -16.09 10.88
N GLU A 95 -12.35 -14.93 10.27
CA GLU A 95 -11.65 -14.86 8.98
C GLU A 95 -10.29 -15.53 9.05
N VAL A 96 -9.53 -15.24 10.12
CA VAL A 96 -8.22 -15.85 10.37
C VAL A 96 -8.35 -17.36 10.53
N ALA A 97 -9.29 -17.84 11.35
CA ALA A 97 -9.49 -19.27 11.56
C ALA A 97 -9.92 -19.97 10.27
N ASP A 98 -10.72 -19.32 9.42
CA ASP A 98 -11.09 -19.88 8.13
C ASP A 98 -9.90 -19.98 7.19
N LYS A 99 -9.15 -18.89 6.98
CA LYS A 99 -7.96 -18.85 6.12
C LYS A 99 -6.87 -19.83 6.60
N LEU A 100 -6.62 -19.88 7.91
CA LEU A 100 -5.67 -20.80 8.53
C LEU A 100 -6.01 -22.29 8.27
N ARG A 101 -7.29 -22.68 8.39
CA ARG A 101 -7.74 -24.06 8.11
C ARG A 101 -7.54 -24.47 6.64
N ARG A 102 -7.40 -23.52 5.72
CA ARG A 102 -7.10 -23.76 4.29
C ARG A 102 -5.60 -23.71 3.99
N GLY A 103 -4.77 -23.59 5.04
CA GLY A 103 -3.31 -23.64 4.92
C GLY A 103 -2.65 -22.30 4.61
N LEU A 104 -3.38 -21.19 4.69
CA LEU A 104 -2.79 -19.85 4.53
C LEU A 104 -2.00 -19.47 5.79
N PHE A 105 -0.83 -18.90 5.57
CA PHE A 105 -0.02 -18.26 6.60
C PHE A 105 -0.59 -16.87 6.92
N MET A 106 -0.81 -16.57 8.20
CA MET A 106 -1.53 -15.37 8.58
C MET A 106 -0.58 -14.28 9.07
N GLU A 107 -0.61 -13.13 8.41
CA GLU A 107 0.23 -11.98 8.71
C GLU A 107 -0.59 -10.92 9.44
N ILE A 108 -0.55 -10.91 10.77
CA ILE A 108 -1.46 -10.10 11.56
C ILE A 108 -0.98 -8.64 11.61
N ARG A 109 -1.84 -7.73 11.16
CA ARG A 109 -1.61 -6.28 11.18
C ARG A 109 -1.98 -5.65 12.53
N PRO A 110 -1.36 -4.51 12.90
CA PRO A 110 -1.50 -3.92 14.24
C PRO A 110 -2.93 -3.49 14.60
N HIS A 111 -3.72 -3.07 13.61
CA HIS A 111 -5.07 -2.53 13.82
C HIS A 111 -6.08 -3.60 14.25
N SER A 112 -5.94 -4.83 13.77
CA SER A 112 -6.80 -5.98 14.11
C SER A 112 -6.15 -6.95 15.09
N LEU A 113 -4.87 -6.74 15.43
CA LEU A 113 -4.05 -7.67 16.22
C LEU A 113 -4.70 -8.07 17.54
N LYS A 114 -5.11 -7.09 18.36
CA LYS A 114 -5.69 -7.36 19.70
C LYS A 114 -6.99 -8.16 19.60
N GLU A 115 -7.81 -7.88 18.59
CA GLU A 115 -9.06 -8.59 18.35
C GLU A 115 -8.80 -10.03 17.90
N ILE A 116 -7.93 -10.22 16.91
CA ILE A 116 -7.55 -11.54 16.38
C ILE A 116 -6.91 -12.40 17.47
N VAL A 117 -5.89 -11.89 18.15
CA VAL A 117 -5.17 -12.64 19.18
C VAL A 117 -6.09 -12.99 20.34
N GLY A 118 -6.86 -12.01 20.85
CA GLY A 118 -7.81 -12.24 21.93
C GLY A 118 -8.88 -13.26 21.58
N GLY A 119 -9.44 -13.21 20.37
CA GLY A 119 -10.44 -14.16 19.91
C GLY A 119 -9.89 -15.57 19.69
N LEU A 120 -8.69 -15.71 19.15
CA LEU A 120 -8.02 -17.01 19.00
C LEU A 120 -7.70 -17.64 20.35
N LEU A 121 -7.22 -16.84 21.32
CA LEU A 121 -6.98 -17.32 22.69
C LEU A 121 -8.29 -17.75 23.37
N ALA A 122 -9.38 -16.99 23.19
CA ALA A 122 -10.70 -17.36 23.70
C ALA A 122 -11.25 -18.64 23.06
N ALA A 123 -10.86 -18.93 21.82
CA ALA A 123 -11.14 -20.18 21.12
C ALA A 123 -10.13 -21.30 21.44
N GLU A 124 -9.31 -21.14 22.49
CA GLU A 124 -8.30 -22.09 22.95
C GLU A 124 -7.24 -22.47 21.90
N HIS A 125 -6.98 -21.61 20.91
CA HIS A 125 -5.97 -21.84 19.89
C HIS A 125 -4.55 -21.92 20.49
N GLN A 126 -3.78 -22.94 20.10
CA GLN A 126 -2.45 -23.22 20.69
C GLN A 126 -1.28 -23.14 19.70
N ASP A 127 -1.52 -23.39 18.40
CA ASP A 127 -0.44 -23.52 17.41
C ASP A 127 -0.27 -22.26 16.57
N TRP A 128 0.65 -21.41 17.00
CA TRP A 128 0.95 -20.15 16.36
C TRP A 128 2.04 -20.24 15.28
N SER A 129 2.42 -21.44 14.82
CA SER A 129 3.52 -21.63 13.86
C SER A 129 3.24 -21.06 12.45
N GLN A 130 1.96 -20.86 12.11
CA GLN A 130 1.49 -20.34 10.82
C GLN A 130 1.09 -18.86 10.89
N PHE A 131 1.77 -18.10 11.75
CA PHE A 131 1.52 -16.68 11.95
C PHE A 131 2.81 -15.87 11.88
N ALA A 132 2.70 -14.67 11.31
CA ALA A 132 3.64 -13.58 11.52
C ALA A 132 2.92 -12.32 11.99
N LEU A 133 3.68 -11.37 12.52
CA LEU A 133 3.22 -9.99 12.66
C LEU A 133 3.81 -9.16 11.54
N CYS A 134 2.97 -8.45 10.81
CA CYS A 134 3.40 -7.48 9.80
C CYS A 134 2.92 -6.09 10.18
N THR A 135 3.64 -5.06 9.73
CA THR A 135 3.20 -3.68 9.90
C THR A 135 2.27 -3.26 8.78
N ASP A 136 2.50 -3.79 7.57
CA ASP A 136 1.94 -3.25 6.33
C ASP A 136 2.32 -1.75 6.22
N ASP A 137 1.43 -0.88 5.76
CA ASP A 137 1.67 0.56 5.72
C ASP A 137 1.65 1.23 7.10
N ARG A 138 2.75 1.93 7.46
CA ARG A 138 2.79 2.87 8.60
C ARG A 138 3.58 4.13 8.25
N SER A 139 3.07 5.29 8.64
CA SER A 139 3.78 6.56 8.45
C SER A 139 5.08 6.60 9.26
N CYS A 140 6.11 7.29 8.75
CA CYS A 140 7.35 7.49 9.49
C CYS A 140 7.11 8.15 10.85
N SER A 141 6.18 9.12 10.93
CA SER A 141 5.82 9.79 12.19
C SER A 141 5.23 8.84 13.23
N ASP A 142 4.38 7.90 12.81
CA ASP A 142 3.81 6.90 13.71
C ASP A 142 4.86 5.89 14.13
N THR A 143 5.71 5.42 13.21
CA THR A 143 6.82 4.51 13.52
C THR A 143 7.78 5.12 14.55
N MET A 144 8.11 6.41 14.42
CA MET A 144 8.95 7.12 15.39
C MET A 144 8.32 7.25 16.78
N THR A 145 6.98 7.26 16.86
CA THR A 145 6.25 7.42 18.12
C THR A 145 5.98 6.08 18.80
N LEU A 146 5.57 5.08 18.03
CA LEU A 146 5.05 3.80 18.53
C LEU A 146 6.14 2.71 18.60
N GLY A 147 7.15 2.80 17.74
CA GLY A 147 8.04 1.70 17.36
C GLY A 147 7.66 1.13 16.00
N ALA A 148 8.46 0.20 15.50
CA ALA A 148 8.26 -0.53 14.25
C ALA A 148 7.63 -1.91 14.56
N THR A 149 8.30 -3.01 14.17
CA THR A 149 7.88 -4.39 14.47
C THR A 149 7.83 -4.67 15.98
N ASP A 150 8.70 -4.04 16.77
CA ASP A 150 8.72 -4.15 18.23
C ASP A 150 7.39 -3.69 18.87
N HIS A 151 6.73 -2.70 18.28
CA HIS A 151 5.39 -2.29 18.70
C HIS A 151 4.37 -3.41 18.52
N ASN A 152 4.41 -4.10 17.38
CA ASN A 152 3.45 -5.17 17.08
C ASN A 152 3.62 -6.35 18.05
N VAL A 153 4.87 -6.68 18.41
CA VAL A 153 5.18 -7.69 19.43
C VAL A 153 4.63 -7.28 20.80
N ARG A 154 4.83 -6.02 21.23
CA ARG A 154 4.23 -5.51 22.48
C ARG A 154 2.70 -5.62 22.45
N LEU A 155 2.05 -5.25 21.34
CA LEU A 155 0.60 -5.40 21.20
C LEU A 155 0.14 -6.86 21.34
N ALA A 156 0.90 -7.82 20.81
CA ALA A 156 0.60 -9.25 20.95
C ALA A 156 0.72 -9.73 22.39
N ILE A 157 1.76 -9.30 23.10
CA ILE A 157 1.93 -9.59 24.53
C ILE A 157 0.78 -8.97 25.35
N GLU A 158 0.45 -7.71 25.09
CA GLU A 158 -0.69 -7.02 25.71
C GLU A 158 -2.03 -7.71 25.43
N ALA A 159 -2.17 -8.36 24.27
CA ALA A 159 -3.35 -9.14 23.91
C ALA A 159 -3.43 -10.51 24.62
N GLY A 160 -2.41 -10.87 25.40
CA GLY A 160 -2.36 -12.09 26.20
C GLY A 160 -1.50 -13.22 25.61
N LEU A 161 -0.80 -12.96 24.50
CA LEU A 161 0.12 -13.94 23.93
C LEU A 161 1.38 -14.05 24.79
N ALA A 162 1.89 -15.27 24.99
CA ALA A 162 3.16 -15.45 25.69
C ALA A 162 4.30 -14.76 24.92
N PRO A 163 5.23 -14.04 25.59
CA PRO A 163 6.32 -13.33 24.91
C PRO A 163 7.14 -14.20 23.96
N GLU A 164 7.38 -15.46 24.32
CA GLU A 164 8.13 -16.42 23.50
C GLU A 164 7.41 -16.68 22.17
N ILE A 165 6.08 -16.78 22.19
CA ILE A 165 5.27 -16.96 20.99
C ILE A 165 5.26 -15.67 20.16
N ALA A 166 5.04 -14.51 20.81
CA ALA A 166 5.05 -13.22 20.13
C ALA A 166 6.38 -12.94 19.40
N ILE A 167 7.51 -13.32 20.00
CA ILE A 167 8.85 -13.24 19.38
C ILE A 167 8.97 -14.22 18.21
N GLN A 168 8.43 -15.43 18.30
CA GLN A 168 8.43 -16.38 17.17
C GLN A 168 7.71 -15.81 15.93
N LEU A 169 6.64 -15.03 16.14
CA LEU A 169 5.86 -14.41 15.05
C LEU A 169 6.66 -13.35 14.25
N VAL A 170 7.78 -12.89 14.76
CA VAL A 170 8.65 -11.90 14.07
C VAL A 170 10.06 -12.42 13.81
N THR A 171 10.31 -13.72 14.08
CA THR A 171 11.62 -14.35 13.90
C THR A 171 11.50 -15.63 13.10
N ILE A 172 11.27 -16.77 13.77
CA ILE A 172 11.37 -18.09 13.14
C ILE A 172 10.20 -18.40 12.22
N ASN A 173 8.99 -17.92 12.52
CA ASN A 173 7.81 -18.20 11.70
C ASN A 173 7.90 -17.53 10.31
N PRO A 174 8.11 -16.20 10.20
CA PRO A 174 8.30 -15.58 8.89
C PRO A 174 9.55 -16.13 8.17
N ALA A 175 10.63 -16.45 8.90
CA ALA A 175 11.80 -17.07 8.28
C ALA A 175 11.50 -18.48 7.71
N ARG A 176 10.62 -19.27 8.34
CA ARG A 176 10.17 -20.57 7.80
C ARG A 176 9.29 -20.38 6.58
N HIS A 177 8.29 -19.51 6.68
CA HIS A 177 7.36 -19.18 5.60
C HIS A 177 8.13 -18.75 4.35
N MET A 178 9.01 -17.75 4.49
CA MET A 178 9.84 -17.20 3.41
C MET A 178 11.04 -18.07 3.02
N ARG A 179 11.21 -19.26 3.63
CA ARG A 179 12.31 -20.21 3.37
C ARG A 179 13.71 -19.63 3.65
N LEU A 180 13.81 -18.69 4.58
CA LEU A 180 15.02 -17.98 4.97
C LEU A 180 15.76 -18.58 6.20
N THR A 181 15.28 -19.70 6.74
CA THR A 181 15.88 -20.36 7.92
C THR A 181 17.35 -20.76 7.83
N PRO A 182 17.99 -20.93 6.64
CA PRO A 182 19.44 -21.08 6.58
C PRO A 182 20.20 -19.84 7.05
N TRP A 183 19.61 -18.64 6.95
CA TRP A 183 20.29 -17.38 7.20
C TRP A 183 19.82 -16.69 8.49
N VAL A 184 18.51 -16.68 8.77
CA VAL A 184 17.91 -15.85 9.83
C VAL A 184 16.80 -16.58 10.61
N GLY A 185 16.24 -15.89 11.60
CA GLY A 185 15.05 -16.32 12.35
C GLY A 185 15.32 -17.18 13.58
N SER A 186 16.58 -17.52 13.89
CA SER A 186 16.93 -18.20 15.14
C SER A 186 18.40 -18.02 15.52
N ILE A 187 18.68 -18.18 16.81
CA ILE A 187 20.04 -18.15 17.36
C ILE A 187 20.62 -19.56 17.29
N ALA A 188 21.38 -19.86 16.22
CA ALA A 188 22.14 -21.11 16.13
C ALA A 188 23.32 -21.00 15.15
N PRO A 189 24.31 -21.92 15.24
CA PRO A 189 25.47 -21.93 14.34
C PRO A 189 25.07 -21.93 12.86
N GLY A 190 25.76 -21.10 12.06
CA GLY A 190 25.57 -21.01 10.60
C GLY A 190 24.59 -19.93 10.13
N ARG A 191 24.01 -19.14 11.04
CA ARG A 191 23.10 -18.02 10.75
C ARG A 191 23.76 -16.67 10.99
N PHE A 192 23.21 -15.60 10.41
CA PHE A 192 23.60 -14.24 10.75
C PHE A 192 23.35 -13.95 12.23
N ALA A 193 24.30 -13.27 12.85
CA ALA A 193 24.21 -12.86 14.26
C ALA A 193 23.38 -11.58 14.39
N ASP A 194 22.12 -11.67 13.95
CA ASP A 194 21.09 -10.64 14.12
C ASP A 194 20.37 -10.88 15.44
N LEU A 195 20.72 -10.10 16.46
CA LEU A 195 20.29 -10.32 17.84
C LEU A 195 19.69 -9.03 18.42
N VAL A 196 18.61 -9.20 19.20
CA VAL A 196 18.05 -8.13 20.02
C VAL A 196 18.16 -8.60 21.47
N LEU A 197 18.99 -7.92 22.25
CA LEU A 197 19.11 -8.18 23.68
C LEU A 197 18.04 -7.35 24.40
N LEU A 198 17.27 -8.02 25.25
CA LEU A 198 16.19 -7.41 26.01
C LEU A 198 16.59 -7.28 27.49
N ASP A 199 16.32 -6.11 28.08
CA ASP A 199 16.41 -5.91 29.53
C ASP A 199 15.17 -6.45 30.26
N ASP A 200 14.04 -6.49 29.56
CA ASP A 200 12.77 -7.01 30.06
C ASP A 200 11.98 -7.64 28.90
N VAL A 201 11.71 -8.94 29.02
CA VAL A 201 10.99 -9.75 28.04
C VAL A 201 9.50 -9.39 27.99
N GLN A 202 8.88 -9.03 29.12
CA GLN A 202 7.44 -8.77 29.19
C GLN A 202 7.08 -7.42 28.56
N THR A 203 7.93 -6.41 28.75
CA THR A 203 7.73 -5.08 28.15
C THR A 203 8.42 -4.95 26.79
N LEU A 204 9.19 -5.96 26.38
CA LEU A 204 10.05 -5.95 25.19
C LEU A 204 11.01 -4.74 25.20
N SER A 205 11.59 -4.44 26.36
CA SER A 205 12.55 -3.34 26.51
C SER A 205 13.90 -3.75 25.90
N ILE A 206 14.34 -3.03 24.86
CA ILE A 206 15.56 -3.34 24.10
C ILE A 206 16.78 -2.67 24.75
N ALA A 207 17.78 -3.49 25.09
CA ALA A 207 19.07 -3.07 25.62
C ALA A 207 20.08 -2.79 24.50
N GLU A 208 20.19 -3.74 23.56
CA GLU A 208 21.16 -3.71 22.47
C GLU A 208 20.60 -4.40 21.23
N VAL A 209 21.00 -3.90 20.07
CA VAL A 209 20.76 -4.53 18.78
C VAL A 209 22.08 -4.85 18.12
N TRP A 210 22.20 -6.07 17.62
CA TRP A 210 23.33 -6.57 16.85
C TRP A 210 22.83 -6.97 15.47
N ALA A 211 23.57 -6.60 14.44
CA ALA A 211 23.31 -6.98 13.06
C ALA A 211 24.60 -7.53 12.45
N ASP A 212 24.52 -8.69 11.82
CA ASP A 212 25.67 -9.42 11.26
C ASP A 212 26.87 -9.55 12.24
N GLY A 213 26.56 -9.75 13.54
CA GLY A 213 27.58 -9.92 14.58
C GLY A 213 28.24 -8.63 15.05
N GLU A 214 27.80 -7.47 14.59
CA GLU A 214 28.24 -6.17 15.08
C GLU A 214 27.15 -5.48 15.92
N GLN A 215 27.52 -4.92 17.07
CA GLN A 215 26.61 -4.06 17.83
C GLN A 215 26.30 -2.80 17.03
N VAL A 216 25.03 -2.58 16.70
CA VAL A 216 24.54 -1.44 15.90
C VAL A 216 23.77 -0.41 16.72
N SER A 217 23.43 -0.70 17.97
CA SER A 217 22.76 0.27 18.86
C SER A 217 23.36 0.31 20.27
N GLN A 218 23.17 1.45 20.93
CA GLN A 218 23.28 1.62 22.38
C GLN A 218 21.89 2.00 22.91
N GLY A 219 21.17 1.04 23.51
CA GLY A 219 19.74 1.22 23.79
C GLY A 219 18.97 1.48 22.50
N ARG A 220 18.28 2.62 22.46
CA ARG A 220 17.47 3.07 21.30
C ARG A 220 18.26 3.85 20.25
N ASP A 221 19.51 4.22 20.54
CA ASP A 221 20.31 5.05 19.65
C ASP A 221 21.08 4.19 18.66
N TYR A 222 20.92 4.46 17.36
CA TYR A 222 21.70 3.83 16.31
C TYR A 222 23.16 4.33 16.36
N ALA A 223 24.11 3.40 16.39
CA ALA A 223 25.52 3.67 16.66
C ALA A 223 26.42 3.64 15.42
N LYS A 224 25.89 3.23 14.25
CA LYS A 224 26.68 3.15 13.00
C LYS A 224 26.46 4.39 12.14
N PRO A 225 27.36 4.67 11.18
CA PRO A 225 27.15 5.75 10.22
C PRO A 225 25.89 5.49 9.40
N VAL A 226 24.98 6.47 9.35
CA VAL A 226 23.85 6.44 8.42
C VAL A 226 24.40 6.68 7.01
N PRO A 227 24.18 5.77 6.05
CA PRO A 227 24.68 5.94 4.69
C PRO A 227 24.00 7.15 4.03
N VAL A 228 24.82 8.05 3.47
CA VAL A 228 24.31 9.13 2.61
C VAL A 228 24.15 8.57 1.21
N ILE A 229 22.90 8.46 0.75
CA ILE A 229 22.59 7.92 -0.57
C ILE A 229 22.45 9.09 -1.55
N GLY A 230 23.36 9.16 -2.52
CA GLY A 230 23.24 10.07 -3.67
C GLY A 230 22.24 9.51 -4.68
N TRP A 231 20.95 9.79 -4.48
CA TRP A 231 19.90 9.28 -5.35
C TRP A 231 20.08 9.78 -6.79
N PRO A 232 20.08 8.88 -7.79
CA PRO A 232 20.23 9.26 -9.20
C PRO A 232 19.00 10.01 -9.72
N ASP A 233 19.16 10.77 -10.80
CA ASP A 233 18.08 11.59 -11.39
C ASP A 233 16.83 10.78 -11.73
N TRP A 234 16.96 9.51 -12.12
CA TRP A 234 15.79 8.68 -12.41
C TRP A 234 14.94 8.39 -11.17
N ALA A 235 15.53 8.44 -9.97
CA ALA A 235 14.83 8.23 -8.69
C ALA A 235 14.28 9.54 -8.10
N THR A 236 14.86 10.69 -8.46
CA THR A 236 14.49 12.00 -7.89
C THR A 236 13.68 12.88 -8.83
N GLN A 237 13.78 12.67 -10.15
CA GLN A 237 13.03 13.41 -11.17
C GLN A 237 11.88 12.57 -11.71
N THR A 238 10.91 12.20 -10.88
CA THR A 238 9.89 11.21 -11.25
C THR A 238 8.59 11.78 -11.80
N VAL A 239 8.38 13.10 -11.71
CA VAL A 239 7.23 13.77 -12.33
C VAL A 239 7.66 14.26 -13.71
N LYS A 240 7.41 13.44 -14.73
CA LYS A 240 7.90 13.63 -16.10
C LYS A 240 7.05 14.58 -16.95
N ILE A 241 6.01 15.19 -16.39
CA ILE A 241 5.09 16.06 -17.14
C ILE A 241 5.85 17.25 -17.76
N THR A 242 5.75 17.40 -19.07
CA THR A 242 6.58 18.34 -19.86
C THR A 242 5.90 19.68 -20.16
N ARG A 243 4.63 19.83 -19.79
CA ARG A 243 3.82 21.03 -20.01
C ARG A 243 3.19 21.52 -18.72
N ASP A 244 2.74 22.77 -18.73
CA ASP A 244 1.89 23.28 -17.66
C ASP A 244 0.46 22.75 -17.82
N LEU A 245 -0.12 22.32 -16.71
CA LEU A 245 -1.53 21.99 -16.63
C LEU A 245 -2.34 23.28 -16.45
N THR A 246 -3.52 23.31 -17.05
CA THR A 246 -4.45 24.44 -17.03
C THR A 246 -5.81 23.99 -16.51
N ALA A 247 -6.71 24.94 -16.21
CA ALA A 247 -8.07 24.62 -15.80
C ALA A 247 -8.82 23.76 -16.85
N ALA A 248 -8.52 23.94 -18.14
CA ALA A 248 -9.14 23.17 -19.21
C ALA A 248 -8.84 21.66 -19.13
N ASP A 249 -7.69 21.28 -18.58
CA ASP A 249 -7.32 19.87 -18.42
C ASP A 249 -8.26 19.13 -17.47
N PHE A 250 -8.78 19.84 -16.44
CA PHE A 250 -9.68 19.28 -15.44
C PHE A 250 -11.16 19.48 -15.79
N ALA A 251 -11.49 20.31 -16.79
CA ALA A 251 -12.86 20.52 -17.23
C ALA A 251 -13.51 19.20 -17.72
N ILE A 252 -14.81 19.04 -17.46
CA ILE A 252 -15.61 17.91 -17.96
C ILE A 252 -16.64 18.48 -18.92
N ALA A 253 -16.48 18.18 -20.22
CA ALA A 253 -17.42 18.63 -21.24
C ALA A 253 -18.77 17.92 -21.07
N ALA A 254 -19.85 18.69 -21.19
CA ALA A 254 -21.20 18.16 -21.28
C ALA A 254 -21.54 17.80 -22.74
N PRO A 255 -22.47 16.86 -22.98
CA PRO A 255 -23.05 16.69 -24.30
C PRO A 255 -23.68 18.01 -24.79
N GLU A 256 -23.63 18.24 -26.10
CA GLU A 256 -24.12 19.49 -26.71
C GLU A 256 -25.59 19.79 -26.35
N GLY A 257 -25.88 21.08 -26.11
CA GLY A 257 -27.23 21.57 -25.84
C GLY A 257 -27.82 21.20 -24.47
N ARG A 258 -27.05 20.57 -23.58
CA ARG A 258 -27.49 20.20 -22.23
C ARG A 258 -27.31 21.35 -21.23
N THR A 259 -28.32 21.57 -20.40
CA THR A 259 -28.25 22.45 -19.21
C THR A 259 -27.97 21.68 -17.92
N SER A 260 -28.12 20.35 -17.97
CA SER A 260 -27.79 19.43 -16.88
C SER A 260 -27.46 18.03 -17.42
N VAL A 261 -26.71 17.27 -16.63
CA VAL A 261 -26.33 15.87 -16.90
C VAL A 261 -26.55 15.01 -15.66
N ASN A 262 -26.90 13.74 -15.87
CA ASN A 262 -26.83 12.75 -14.78
C ASN A 262 -25.39 12.23 -14.68
N ALA A 263 -24.70 12.56 -13.59
CA ALA A 263 -23.30 12.24 -13.38
C ALA A 263 -23.14 11.09 -12.38
N ALA A 264 -22.23 10.16 -12.70
CA ALA A 264 -21.73 9.17 -11.75
C ALA A 264 -20.77 9.83 -10.75
N LEU A 265 -20.92 9.46 -9.49
CA LEU A 265 -20.12 9.92 -8.36
C LEU A 265 -19.51 8.72 -7.63
N LEU A 266 -18.39 8.98 -6.97
CA LEU A 266 -17.83 8.10 -5.93
C LEU A 266 -17.74 8.82 -4.59
N ARG A 267 -17.44 8.07 -3.55
CA ARG A 267 -17.03 8.57 -2.23
C ARG A 267 -16.02 7.59 -1.65
N PRO A 268 -15.23 7.98 -0.64
CA PRO A 268 -14.37 7.02 0.06
C PRO A 268 -15.19 5.83 0.55
N PHE A 269 -14.64 4.62 0.43
CA PHE A 269 -15.25 3.37 0.90
C PHE A 269 -16.63 3.08 0.27
N HIS A 270 -16.81 3.40 -1.02
CA HIS A 270 -18.01 3.02 -1.79
C HIS A 270 -17.82 1.64 -2.44
N TRP A 271 -18.09 0.58 -1.70
CA TRP A 271 -17.99 -0.81 -2.17
C TRP A 271 -19.34 -1.30 -2.73
N SER A 272 -19.65 -0.89 -3.95
CA SER A 272 -20.89 -1.28 -4.64
C SER A 272 -20.68 -1.32 -6.15
N ASP A 273 -21.35 -2.26 -6.81
CA ASP A 273 -21.35 -2.39 -8.28
C ASP A 273 -22.05 -1.20 -8.97
N GLU A 274 -22.84 -0.43 -8.23
CA GLU A 274 -23.57 0.72 -8.74
C GLU A 274 -22.91 2.04 -8.34
N PHE A 275 -22.78 2.94 -9.31
CA PHE A 275 -22.37 4.32 -9.02
C PHE A 275 -23.49 5.07 -8.30
N ILE A 276 -23.10 5.93 -7.35
CA ILE A 276 -23.99 7.00 -6.89
C ILE A 276 -24.22 7.91 -8.09
N THR A 277 -25.46 8.25 -8.40
CA THR A 277 -25.77 9.14 -9.52
C THR A 277 -26.50 10.40 -9.04
N THR A 278 -26.25 11.52 -9.71
CA THR A 278 -26.96 12.76 -9.43
C THR A 278 -27.00 13.70 -10.62
N GLU A 279 -28.03 14.54 -10.68
CA GLU A 279 -28.09 15.61 -11.67
C GLU A 279 -27.14 16.75 -11.30
N LEU A 280 -26.24 17.10 -12.22
CA LEU A 280 -25.30 18.21 -12.09
C LEU A 280 -25.57 19.28 -13.16
N PRO A 281 -25.44 20.58 -12.81
CA PRO A 281 -25.68 21.67 -13.75
C PRO A 281 -24.57 21.76 -14.80
N VAL A 282 -24.92 22.27 -15.98
CA VAL A 282 -23.99 22.58 -17.06
C VAL A 282 -23.97 24.09 -17.28
N VAL A 283 -22.78 24.67 -17.30
CA VAL A 283 -22.55 26.09 -17.58
C VAL A 283 -21.48 26.18 -18.66
N ASP A 284 -21.76 26.92 -19.73
CA ASP A 284 -20.86 27.10 -20.88
C ASP A 284 -20.36 25.78 -21.48
N GLY A 285 -21.23 24.77 -21.55
CA GLY A 285 -20.91 23.44 -22.07
C GLY A 285 -20.05 22.57 -21.15
N LEU A 286 -19.79 23.01 -19.91
CA LEU A 286 -19.00 22.28 -18.92
C LEU A 286 -19.85 21.86 -17.73
N VAL A 287 -19.69 20.62 -17.27
CA VAL A 287 -20.37 20.09 -16.09
C VAL A 287 -19.76 20.73 -14.83
N GLN A 288 -20.63 21.32 -14.01
CA GLN A 288 -20.26 22.00 -12.77
C GLN A 288 -20.56 21.13 -11.55
N ARG A 289 -19.75 21.28 -10.51
CA ARG A 289 -19.97 20.59 -9.23
C ARG A 289 -21.13 21.25 -8.45
N ASP A 290 -21.78 20.47 -7.60
CA ASP A 290 -22.71 21.02 -6.59
C ASP A 290 -21.95 21.28 -5.26
N SER A 291 -21.65 22.55 -5.00
CA SER A 291 -20.94 22.97 -3.79
C SER A 291 -21.76 22.81 -2.51
N SER A 292 -23.09 22.91 -2.59
CA SER A 292 -23.98 22.80 -1.42
C SER A 292 -23.92 21.41 -0.79
N ARG A 293 -23.73 20.38 -1.63
CA ARG A 293 -23.60 18.97 -1.23
C ARG A 293 -22.16 18.52 -1.04
N ASN A 294 -21.19 19.43 -1.15
CA ASN A 294 -19.76 19.12 -1.19
C ASN A 294 -19.42 18.05 -2.22
N ILE A 295 -19.94 18.23 -3.43
CA ILE A 295 -19.44 17.51 -4.58
C ILE A 295 -18.17 18.24 -5.04
N THR A 296 -17.06 17.51 -5.08
CA THR A 296 -15.75 17.99 -5.55
C THR A 296 -15.36 17.27 -6.82
N LYS A 297 -14.44 17.84 -7.59
CA LYS A 297 -13.85 17.15 -8.73
C LYS A 297 -12.61 16.41 -8.26
N PHE A 298 -12.47 15.16 -8.71
CA PHE A 298 -11.31 14.32 -8.47
C PHE A 298 -10.70 13.96 -9.81
N ALA A 299 -9.38 14.03 -9.91
CA ALA A 299 -8.67 13.64 -11.12
C ALA A 299 -7.42 12.82 -10.81
N ILE A 300 -7.14 11.87 -11.69
CA ILE A 300 -5.84 11.20 -11.80
C ILE A 300 -5.10 11.84 -12.95
N VAL A 301 -3.83 12.21 -12.74
CA VAL A 301 -2.94 12.83 -13.72
C VAL A 301 -1.74 11.91 -13.92
N ASP A 302 -1.61 11.40 -15.13
CA ASP A 302 -0.43 10.64 -15.53
C ASP A 302 0.82 11.49 -15.36
N ARG A 303 1.79 10.97 -14.60
CA ARG A 303 3.08 11.64 -14.40
C ARG A 303 4.23 11.00 -15.16
N PHE A 304 4.00 9.91 -15.90
CA PHE A 304 5.07 9.11 -16.50
C PHE A 304 5.22 9.34 -18.02
N SER A 305 4.12 9.54 -18.77
CA SER A 305 4.21 9.68 -20.24
C SER A 305 4.81 11.00 -20.71
N GLY A 306 4.82 12.00 -19.82
CA GLY A 306 5.22 13.37 -20.12
C GLY A 306 4.09 14.27 -20.62
N GLU A 307 2.92 13.71 -20.94
CA GLU A 307 1.78 14.47 -21.47
C GLU A 307 0.87 15.08 -20.40
N GLY A 308 0.93 14.58 -19.16
CA GLY A 308 0.01 15.04 -18.09
C GLY A 308 -1.45 14.69 -18.39
N LYS A 309 -1.71 13.49 -18.92
CA LYS A 309 -3.08 13.04 -19.25
C LYS A 309 -3.92 12.95 -17.99
N THR A 310 -5.15 13.46 -18.05
CA THR A 310 -6.05 13.48 -16.91
C THR A 310 -7.26 12.58 -17.13
N SER A 311 -7.65 11.83 -16.09
CA SER A 311 -8.98 11.22 -15.96
C SER A 311 -9.71 11.94 -14.84
N ARG A 312 -10.99 12.29 -15.02
CA ARG A 312 -11.73 13.19 -14.11
C ARG A 312 -13.11 12.65 -13.80
N MET A 313 -13.55 12.86 -12.58
CA MET A 313 -14.92 12.58 -12.15
C MET A 313 -15.31 13.44 -10.95
N PHE A 314 -16.52 13.26 -10.45
CA PHE A 314 -16.99 13.94 -9.25
C PHE A 314 -17.05 12.98 -8.06
N TRP A 315 -16.75 13.49 -6.88
CA TRP A 315 -16.88 12.74 -5.63
C TRP A 315 -17.79 13.46 -4.64
N LEU A 316 -18.59 12.71 -3.91
CA LEU A 316 -19.52 13.20 -2.90
C LEU A 316 -18.86 13.19 -1.51
N GLY A 317 -18.90 14.32 -0.82
CA GLY A 317 -18.55 14.40 0.59
C GLY A 317 -17.05 14.29 0.90
N THR A 318 -16.19 14.39 -0.12
CA THR A 318 -14.73 14.36 0.03
C THR A 318 -14.09 15.65 -0.50
N GLY A 319 -12.86 15.93 -0.06
CA GLY A 319 -12.09 17.07 -0.54
C GLY A 319 -12.55 18.43 0.01
N PRO A 320 -11.95 19.53 -0.48
CA PRO A 320 -12.15 20.85 0.09
C PRO A 320 -13.52 21.45 -0.24
N ARG A 321 -14.26 21.86 0.80
CA ARG A 321 -15.47 22.69 0.68
C ARG A 321 -15.17 24.14 0.28
N THR A 322 -14.02 24.65 0.73
CA THR A 322 -13.61 26.04 0.50
C THR A 322 -13.43 26.26 -1.00
N GLU A 323 -13.94 27.36 -1.54
CA GLU A 323 -13.78 27.71 -2.96
C GLU A 323 -12.30 27.90 -3.33
N ASP A 324 -12.01 27.72 -4.62
CA ASP A 324 -10.67 27.77 -5.21
C ASP A 324 -9.58 27.04 -4.41
N THR A 325 -9.90 25.84 -3.92
CA THR A 325 -9.02 25.04 -3.08
C THR A 325 -8.85 23.66 -3.71
N ALA A 326 -7.63 23.13 -3.68
CA ALA A 326 -7.31 21.79 -4.16
C ALA A 326 -6.17 21.18 -3.34
N LEU A 327 -6.21 19.87 -3.19
CA LEU A 327 -5.14 19.06 -2.62
C LEU A 327 -4.69 18.05 -3.67
N ALA A 328 -3.39 17.99 -3.91
CA ALA A 328 -2.78 17.01 -4.80
C ALA A 328 -1.70 16.20 -4.07
N CYS A 329 -1.55 14.94 -4.46
CA CYS A 329 -0.47 14.08 -4.00
C CYS A 329 0.02 13.15 -5.11
N SER A 330 1.32 12.85 -5.13
CA SER A 330 1.90 11.85 -6.05
C SER A 330 1.90 10.42 -5.50
N MET A 331 1.50 10.22 -4.25
CA MET A 331 1.29 8.90 -3.66
C MET A 331 -0.17 8.48 -3.86
N GLY A 332 -0.43 7.76 -4.95
CA GLY A 332 -1.72 7.15 -5.28
C GLY A 332 -1.56 5.67 -5.58
N HIS A 333 -1.77 4.82 -4.57
CA HIS A 333 -1.57 3.38 -4.64
C HIS A 333 -2.29 2.75 -5.86
N ASP A 334 -1.67 1.92 -6.70
CA ASP A 334 -0.22 1.56 -6.75
C ASP A 334 0.50 2.10 -7.98
N LYS A 335 -0.20 2.86 -8.83
CA LYS A 335 0.45 3.50 -9.99
C LYS A 335 1.21 4.73 -9.60
N HIS A 336 0.86 5.31 -8.48
CA HIS A 336 1.42 6.53 -7.97
C HIS A 336 1.42 7.59 -9.08
N ASN A 337 0.36 7.64 -9.87
CA ASN A 337 0.04 8.84 -10.63
C ASN A 337 -0.38 9.93 -9.65
N ILE A 338 -0.34 11.19 -10.09
CA ILE A 338 -0.78 12.28 -9.24
C ILE A 338 -2.30 12.20 -9.14
N TRP A 339 -2.84 12.13 -7.94
CA TRP A 339 -4.26 12.38 -7.74
C TRP A 339 -4.44 13.82 -7.23
N VAL A 340 -5.54 14.44 -7.63
CA VAL A 340 -5.90 15.79 -7.18
C VAL A 340 -7.41 15.87 -6.95
N VAL A 341 -7.79 16.45 -5.82
CA VAL A 341 -9.18 16.73 -5.48
C VAL A 341 -9.35 18.23 -5.25
N GLY A 342 -10.38 18.83 -5.84
CA GLY A 342 -10.55 20.27 -5.74
C GLY A 342 -11.96 20.78 -5.93
N SER A 343 -12.15 22.01 -5.49
CA SER A 343 -13.38 22.80 -5.61
C SER A 343 -13.43 23.64 -6.89
N SER A 344 -12.32 23.72 -7.64
CA SER A 344 -12.21 24.48 -8.90
C SER A 344 -11.10 23.89 -9.76
N ASP A 345 -11.25 23.96 -11.08
CA ASP A 345 -10.27 23.44 -12.02
C ASP A 345 -8.94 24.20 -11.99
N ALA A 346 -8.99 25.52 -11.77
CA ALA A 346 -7.80 26.35 -11.67
C ALA A 346 -6.92 26.00 -10.46
N ALA A 347 -7.54 25.78 -9.29
CA ALA A 347 -6.80 25.34 -8.10
C ALA A 347 -6.19 23.94 -8.28
N MET A 348 -6.90 23.01 -8.94
CA MET A 348 -6.39 21.68 -9.25
C MET A 348 -5.15 21.76 -10.16
N ALA A 349 -5.21 22.58 -11.22
CA ALA A 349 -4.07 22.82 -12.10
C ALA A 349 -2.86 23.40 -11.35
N LYS A 350 -3.07 24.42 -10.51
CA LYS A 350 -2.00 25.02 -9.69
C LYS A 350 -1.38 23.99 -8.74
N ALA A 351 -2.16 23.13 -8.10
CA ALA A 351 -1.65 22.09 -7.21
C ALA A 351 -0.80 21.04 -7.95
N VAL A 352 -1.24 20.60 -9.13
CA VAL A 352 -0.48 19.62 -9.94
C VAL A 352 0.81 20.21 -10.49
N ASN A 353 0.79 21.48 -10.94
CA ASN A 353 2.01 22.17 -11.38
C ASN A 353 3.01 22.33 -10.23
N ALA A 354 2.55 22.61 -9.01
CA ALA A 354 3.43 22.64 -7.84
C ALA A 354 4.08 21.27 -7.55
N LEU A 355 3.36 20.15 -7.73
CA LEU A 355 3.97 18.81 -7.62
C LEU A 355 4.98 18.52 -8.72
N ARG A 356 4.74 19.00 -9.95
CA ARG A 356 5.71 18.93 -11.05
C ARG A 356 6.99 19.68 -10.70
N GLU A 357 6.88 20.86 -10.11
CA GLU A 357 8.05 21.63 -9.65
C GLU A 357 8.78 20.94 -8.49
N ASN A 358 8.04 20.38 -7.53
CA ASN A 358 8.61 19.67 -6.37
C ASN A 358 9.15 18.26 -6.69
N GLN A 359 8.83 17.72 -7.86
CA GLN A 359 9.09 16.33 -8.27
C GLN A 359 8.41 15.27 -7.38
N GLY A 360 7.24 15.62 -6.83
CA GLY A 360 6.40 14.73 -6.03
C GLY A 360 6.22 15.20 -4.57
N GLY A 361 5.31 14.53 -3.88
CA GLY A 361 4.86 14.84 -2.53
C GLY A 361 3.43 15.38 -2.49
N TRP A 362 3.18 16.37 -1.65
CA TRP A 362 1.89 17.01 -1.45
C TRP A 362 1.90 18.48 -1.86
N ALA A 363 0.78 18.96 -2.38
CA ALA A 363 0.55 20.38 -2.63
C ALA A 363 -0.88 20.77 -2.24
N LEU A 364 -1.00 21.83 -1.42
CA LEU A 364 -2.28 22.41 -1.02
C LEU A 364 -2.41 23.82 -1.59
N VAL A 365 -3.43 24.00 -2.41
CA VAL A 365 -3.90 25.31 -2.87
C VAL A 365 -5.15 25.68 -2.08
N ARG A 366 -5.23 26.90 -1.56
CA ARG A 366 -6.39 27.42 -0.85
C ARG A 366 -6.72 28.82 -1.32
N ARG A 367 -7.96 29.05 -1.74
CA ARG A 367 -8.44 30.33 -2.27
C ARG A 367 -7.55 30.88 -3.39
N GLY A 368 -7.16 30.01 -4.31
CA GLY A 368 -6.31 30.33 -5.44
C GLY A 368 -4.81 30.40 -5.13
N GLU A 369 -4.38 30.34 -3.87
CA GLU A 369 -2.97 30.47 -3.47
C GLU A 369 -2.35 29.13 -3.06
N LEU A 370 -1.09 28.89 -3.45
CA LEU A 370 -0.32 27.74 -2.97
C LEU A 370 0.11 28.02 -1.52
N VAL A 371 -0.41 27.26 -0.55
CA VAL A 371 -0.20 27.55 0.88
C VAL A 371 0.67 26.54 1.60
N ALA A 372 0.85 25.33 1.04
CA ALA A 372 1.74 24.33 1.61
C ALA A 372 2.20 23.34 0.54
N THR A 373 3.43 22.86 0.70
CA THR A 373 3.98 21.73 -0.04
C THR A 373 4.74 20.81 0.91
N VAL A 374 4.75 19.52 0.60
CA VAL A 374 5.67 18.54 1.20
C VAL A 374 6.36 17.88 0.02
N ARG A 375 7.69 17.83 0.02
CA ARG A 375 8.45 17.21 -1.05
C ARG A 375 8.72 15.74 -0.71
N TYR A 376 8.53 14.86 -1.67
CA TYR A 376 9.00 13.47 -1.60
C TYR A 376 10.11 13.26 -2.62
N GLU A 377 11.34 13.18 -2.13
CA GLU A 377 12.55 13.23 -2.94
C GLU A 377 12.80 11.94 -3.73
N VAL A 378 12.35 10.80 -3.22
CA VAL A 378 12.59 9.49 -3.84
C VAL A 378 11.28 8.93 -4.35
N GLY A 379 11.21 8.66 -5.65
CA GLY A 379 10.02 8.12 -6.31
C GLY A 379 8.84 9.10 -6.40
N GLY A 380 8.96 10.30 -5.82
CA GLY A 380 7.80 11.11 -5.44
C GLY A 380 6.93 10.43 -4.39
N LEU A 381 7.51 9.59 -3.52
CA LEU A 381 6.82 8.76 -2.52
C LEU A 381 7.35 8.95 -1.09
N MET A 382 8.66 9.11 -0.93
CA MET A 382 9.32 9.19 0.38
C MET A 382 10.36 10.31 0.42
N THR A 383 10.78 10.72 1.63
CA THR A 383 11.75 11.79 1.87
C THR A 383 12.94 11.34 2.70
#